data_AF-A0A4Q7TW92-F1
#
_entry.id   AF-A0A4Q7TW92-F1
#
_cell.length_a   1.000
_cell.length_b   1.000
_cell.length_c   1.000
_cell.angle_alpha   90.00
_cell.angle_beta   90.00
_cell.angle_gamma   90.00
#
_symmetry.space_group_name_H-M   'P 1'
#
loop_
_entity.id
_entity.type
_entity.pdbx_description
1 polymer ?
#
loop_
_entity_poly.entity_id
_entity_poly.type
_entity_poly.pdbx_seq_one_letter_code
_entity_poly.pdbx_strand_id
1 'polypeptide(L)' 'MSDLPMIRIGDGSSNENYRTCAVCGRDCEPEIFEGGEGVGIRVAFSCPEHGLHGVTDPFEGMR' A
#
# COMPACT_ATOMS: atom_id res chain seq x y z
N MET A 1 -9.77 3.98 29.92
CA MET A 1 -9.06 4.72 28.85
C MET A 1 -8.99 3.76 27.68
N SER A 2 -9.68 4.05 26.58
CA SER A 2 -9.88 3.08 25.50
C SER A 2 -8.57 2.80 24.77
N ASP A 3 -8.07 1.57 24.88
CA ASP A 3 -7.04 1.00 24.00
C ASP A 3 -7.60 0.92 22.57
N LEU A 4 -7.57 2.05 21.87
CA LEU A 4 -7.72 2.03 20.42
C LEU A 4 -6.48 1.33 19.85
N PRO A 5 -6.63 0.27 19.04
CA PRO A 5 -5.47 -0.36 18.42
C PRO A 5 -4.74 0.72 17.62
N MET A 6 -3.45 0.89 17.90
CA MET A 6 -2.59 1.75 17.11
C MET A 6 -2.53 1.15 15.71
N ILE A 7 -3.34 1.69 14.80
CA ILE A 7 -3.30 1.31 13.38
C ILE A 7 -1.93 1.73 12.88
N ARG A 8 -1.03 0.74 12.71
CA ARG A 8 0.27 0.93 12.09
C ARG A 8 0.05 0.89 10.59
N ILE A 9 0.24 2.02 9.92
CA ILE A 9 0.22 2.10 8.46
C ILE A 9 1.57 1.55 7.95
N GLY A 10 1.51 0.46 7.19
CA GLY A 10 2.66 -0.19 6.55
C GLY A 10 2.97 -1.59 7.05
N ASP A 11 3.96 -2.23 6.44
CA ASP A 11 4.35 -3.63 6.67
C ASP A 11 5.12 -3.86 7.99
N GLY A 12 5.25 -2.82 8.81
CA GLY A 12 5.90 -2.91 10.12
C GLY A 12 7.43 -2.97 10.07
N SER A 13 8.05 -2.95 8.89
CA SER A 13 9.51 -2.94 8.71
C SER A 13 10.12 -1.54 8.68
N SER A 14 9.31 -0.48 8.83
CA SER A 14 9.68 0.92 8.56
C SER A 14 10.10 1.19 7.10
N ASN A 15 9.86 0.24 6.18
CA ASN A 15 10.16 0.39 4.76
C ASN A 15 8.96 0.98 4.01
N GLU A 16 8.85 2.31 3.98
CA GLU A 16 7.76 3.00 3.26
C GLU A 16 8.02 3.16 1.75
N ASN A 17 9.05 2.47 1.21
CA ASN A 17 9.41 2.56 -0.21
C ASN A 17 8.29 2.05 -1.14
N TYR A 18 7.46 1.11 -0.67
CA TYR A 18 6.35 0.59 -1.48
C TYR A 18 5.30 1.67 -1.84
N ARG A 19 5.21 2.75 -1.03
CA ARG A 19 4.32 3.90 -1.29
C ARG A 19 5.03 5.15 -1.80
N THR A 20 6.36 5.11 -1.95
CA THR A 20 7.15 6.27 -2.37
C THR A 20 7.43 6.20 -3.88
N CYS A 21 7.14 7.28 -4.61
CA CYS A 21 7.44 7.37 -6.03
C CYS A 21 8.95 7.28 -6.27
N ALA A 22 9.40 6.31 -7.07
CA ALA A 22 10.82 6.15 -7.40
C ALA A 22 11.41 7.31 -8.22
N VAL A 23 10.57 8.16 -8.83
CA VAL A 23 11.01 9.29 -9.66
C VAL A 23 11.15 10.57 -8.85
N CYS A 24 10.10 10.99 -8.15
CA CYS A 24 10.08 12.27 -7.42
C CYS A 24 10.20 12.14 -5.90
N GLY A 25 10.22 10.93 -5.35
CA GLY A 25 10.37 10.68 -3.91
C GLY A 25 9.15 11.06 -3.07
N ARG A 26 8.02 11.41 -3.70
CA ARG A 26 6.78 11.76 -3.01
C ARG A 26 6.00 10.52 -2.55
N ASP A 27 5.25 10.70 -1.48
CA ASP A 27 4.24 9.76 -1.03
C ASP A 27 3.11 9.66 -2.07
N CYS A 28 2.86 8.47 -2.60
CA CYS A 28 1.80 8.24 -3.57
C CYS A 28 0.47 7.90 -2.88
N GLU A 29 -0.64 8.36 -3.46
CA GLU A 29 -1.97 8.03 -2.96
C GLU A 29 -2.28 6.54 -3.20
N PRO A 30 -2.82 5.84 -2.18
CA PRO A 30 -3.27 4.46 -2.32
C PRO A 30 -4.64 4.39 -2.99
N GLU A 31 -4.78 3.47 -3.94
CA GLU A 31 -6.06 3.09 -4.54
C GLU A 31 -6.36 1.61 -4.23
N ILE A 32 -7.49 1.36 -3.58
CA ILE A 32 -7.91 0.01 -3.16
C ILE A 32 -8.85 -0.57 -4.21
N PHE A 33 -8.58 -1.81 -4.65
CA PHE A 33 -9.41 -2.49 -5.62
C PHE A 33 -9.46 -4.00 -5.39
N GLU A 34 -10.51 -4.64 -5.92
CA GLU A 34 -10.61 -6.11 -5.98
C GLU A 34 -9.80 -6.63 -7.17
N GLY A 35 -8.81 -7.48 -6.90
CA GLY A 35 -7.93 -8.07 -7.91
C GLY A 35 -8.56 -9.21 -8.72
N GLY A 36 -9.82 -9.56 -8.45
CA GLY A 36 -10.53 -10.68 -9.08
C GLY A 36 -10.59 -11.95 -8.21
N GLU A 37 -11.22 -12.98 -8.77
CA GLU A 37 -11.47 -14.25 -8.07
C GLU A 37 -10.15 -14.91 -7.62
N GLY A 38 -10.06 -15.27 -6.33
CA GLY A 38 -8.88 -15.88 -5.73
C GLY A 38 -7.71 -14.92 -5.42
N VAL A 39 -7.72 -13.69 -5.95
CA VAL A 39 -6.67 -12.68 -5.73
C VAL A 39 -6.95 -11.83 -4.49
N GLY A 40 -8.22 -11.48 -4.26
CA GLY A 40 -8.64 -10.66 -3.12
C GLY A 40 -8.28 -9.18 -3.29
N ILE A 41 -8.12 -8.46 -2.17
CA ILE A 41 -7.86 -7.02 -2.17
C ILE A 41 -6.42 -6.72 -2.62
N ARG A 42 -6.28 -5.64 -3.39
CA ARG A 42 -5.02 -5.06 -3.84
C ARG A 42 -4.99 -3.56 -3.56
N VAL A 43 -3.79 -3.03 -3.35
CA VAL A 43 -3.56 -1.59 -3.18
C VAL A 43 -2.57 -1.13 -4.23
N ALA A 44 -2.99 -0.24 -5.13
CA ALA A 44 -2.16 0.44 -6.11
C ALA A 44 -1.60 1.74 -5.52
N PHE A 45 -0.38 2.09 -5.89
CA PHE A 45 0.26 3.36 -5.56
C PHE A 45 0.62 4.10 -6.85
N SER A 46 -0.03 5.24 -7.05
CA SER A 46 0.09 6.04 -8.26
C SER A 46 0.57 7.44 -7.95
N CYS A 47 1.62 7.88 -8.65
CA CYS A 47 2.09 9.25 -8.60
C CYS A 47 1.25 10.09 -9.59
N PRO A 48 0.69 11.25 -9.19
CA PRO A 48 -0.12 12.08 -10.09
C PRO A 48 0.67 12.62 -11.29
N GLU A 49 2.00 12.67 -11.20
CA GLU A 49 2.88 13.15 -12.28
C GLU A 49 3.52 12.03 -13.10
N HIS A 50 3.79 10.88 -12.48
CA HIS A 50 4.60 9.81 -13.09
C HIS A 50 3.82 8.50 -13.32
N GLY A 51 2.57 8.42 -12.86
CA GLY A 51 1.69 7.26 -13.03
C GLY A 51 1.87 6.16 -11.97
N LEU A 52 1.29 5.01 -12.26
CA LEU A 52 1.33 3.81 -11.41
C LEU A 52 2.76 3.30 -11.27
N HIS A 53 3.21 3.04 -10.04
CA HIS A 53 4.54 2.48 -9.78
C HIS A 53 4.56 1.24 -8.88
N GLY A 54 3.46 0.92 -8.19
CA GLY A 54 3.41 -0.24 -7.31
C GLY A 54 2.01 -0.78 -7.11
N VAL A 55 1.90 -2.10 -6.92
CA VAL A 55 0.69 -2.79 -6.48
C VAL A 55 1.09 -3.80 -5.41
N THR A 56 0.36 -3.81 -4.29
CA THR A 56 0.72 -4.62 -3.11
C THR A 56 -0.46 -5.47 -2.66
N ASP A 57 -0.19 -6.69 -2.20
CA ASP A 57 -1.13 -7.51 -1.43
C ASP A 57 -0.91 -7.24 0.07
N PRO A 58 -1.82 -6.54 0.75
CA PRO A 58 -1.66 -6.28 2.18
C PRO A 58 -1.76 -7.54 3.06
N PHE A 59 -2.20 -8.67 2.49
CA PHE A 59 -2.34 -9.96 3.15
C PHE A 59 -1.31 -10.98 2.64
N GLU A 60 -0.28 -10.54 1.92
CA GLU A 60 0.83 -11.43 1.53
C GLU A 60 1.44 -12.08 2.77
N GLY A 61 1.67 -13.39 2.73
CA GLY A 61 2.23 -14.15 3.85
C GLY A 61 1.26 -14.46 5.00
N MET A 62 -0.01 -14.05 4.90
CA MET A 62 -1.06 -14.38 5.89
C MET A 62 -1.95 -15.56 5.47
N ARG A 63 -1.54 -16.33 4.45
CA ARG A 63 -2.27 -17.46 3.87
C ARG A 63 -1.55 -18.78 4.09
#